data_AF-A0A1M7PVG0-F1
#
_entry.id   AF-A0A1M7PVG0-F1
#
_cell.length_a   1.000
_cell.length_b   1.000
_cell.length_c   1.000
_cell.angle_alpha   90.00
_cell.angle_beta   90.00
_cell.angle_gamma   90.00
#
_symmetry.space_group_name_H-M   'P 1'
#
loop_
_entity.id
_entity.type
_entity.pdbx_description
1 polymer ?
#
loop_
_entity_poly.entity_id
_entity_poly.type
_entity_poly.pdbx_seq_one_letter_code
_entity_poly.pdbx_strand_id
1 'polypeptide(L)'
;MKLNFTRALICFFITYVAVTIMATAISVIYGIITNSPPPAPGVSVLQAASFVATVPYHVLLMLLIWPVAAWIYFKKPFQKDPGTQIKETLSLSFFWLIAAIFTDFVCFVFIKHPYSLTPHEFYVLYQPWISLIYLSIFLSPLIRLGFLMVFKKQQD
;
A
#
# COMPACT_ATOMS: atom_id res chain seq x y z
N MET A 1 15.24 13.62 16.02
CA MET A 1 16.06 12.83 15.06
C MET A 1 15.29 12.73 13.75
N LYS A 2 15.96 12.79 12.60
CA LYS A 2 15.32 12.89 11.27
C LYS A 2 14.95 11.51 10.73
N LEU A 3 13.83 11.42 10.03
CA LEU A 3 13.46 10.26 9.21
C LEU A 3 14.68 9.79 8.40
N ASN A 4 14.98 8.50 8.41
CA ASN A 4 16.01 7.96 7.51
C ASN A 4 15.40 7.83 6.11
N PHE A 5 15.46 8.92 5.34
CA PHE A 5 14.85 9.01 4.02
C PHE A 5 15.30 7.89 3.08
N THR A 6 16.58 7.55 3.05
CA THR A 6 17.10 6.48 2.20
C THR A 6 16.44 5.15 2.53
N ARG A 7 16.37 4.78 3.81
CA ARG A 7 15.70 3.55 4.21
C ARG A 7 14.20 3.60 3.97
N ALA A 8 13.56 4.75 4.23
CA ALA A 8 12.13 4.94 4.01
C ALA A 8 11.77 4.75 2.53
N LEU A 9 12.58 5.31 1.61
CA LEU A 9 12.43 5.16 0.16
C LEU A 9 12.68 3.72 -0.31
N ILE A 10 13.76 3.08 0.15
CA ILE A 10 14.07 1.69 -0.23
C ILE A 10 12.95 0.76 0.22
N CYS A 11 12.52 0.85 1.48
CA CYS A 11 11.39 0.08 1.98
C CYS A 11 10.12 0.37 1.19
N PHE A 12 9.82 1.65 0.93
CA PHE A 12 8.67 2.06 0.13
C PHE A 12 8.66 1.39 -1.24
N PHE A 13 9.72 1.54 -2.03
CA PHE A 13 9.75 1.02 -3.40
C PHE A 13 9.71 -0.51 -3.46
N ILE A 14 10.48 -1.20 -2.60
CA ILE A 14 10.46 -2.66 -2.55
C ILE A 14 9.06 -3.15 -2.20
N THR A 15 8.44 -2.57 -1.18
CA THR A 15 7.09 -2.94 -0.75
C THR A 15 6.06 -2.61 -1.80
N TYR A 16 6.11 -1.41 -2.39
CA TYR A 16 5.20 -0.96 -3.46
C TYR A 16 5.23 -1.92 -4.65
N VAL A 17 6.43 -2.22 -5.17
CA VAL A 17 6.58 -3.16 -6.30
C VAL A 17 6.06 -4.55 -5.93
N ALA A 18 6.37 -5.04 -4.73
CA ALA A 18 5.90 -6.34 -4.27
C ALA A 18 4.36 -6.43 -4.20
N VAL A 19 3.70 -5.43 -3.59
CA VAL A 19 2.22 -5.44 -3.48
C VAL A 19 1.55 -5.27 -4.84
N THR A 20 2.12 -4.48 -5.74
CA THR A 20 1.60 -4.33 -7.11
C THR A 20 1.67 -5.66 -7.86
N ILE A 21 2.82 -6.35 -7.84
CA ILE A 21 2.97 -7.66 -8.48
C ILE A 21 1.99 -8.66 -7.90
N MET A 22 1.86 -8.73 -6.57
CA MET A 22 0.95 -9.66 -5.91
C MET A 22 -0.53 -9.39 -6.22
N ALA A 23 -0.96 -8.12 -6.19
CA ALA A 23 -2.33 -7.75 -6.55
C ALA A 23 -2.65 -8.11 -8.00
N THR A 24 -1.77 -7.77 -8.94
CA THR A 24 -1.92 -8.15 -10.35
C THR A 24 -1.96 -9.67 -10.51
N ALA A 25 -1.06 -10.41 -9.85
CA ALA A 25 -1.02 -11.85 -9.92
C ALA A 25 -2.33 -12.49 -9.44
N ILE A 26 -2.92 -12.01 -8.33
CA ILE A 26 -4.21 -12.51 -7.84
C ILE A 26 -5.32 -12.29 -8.88
N SER A 27 -5.45 -11.09 -9.45
CA SER A 27 -6.45 -10.83 -10.50
C SER A 27 -6.27 -11.71 -11.73
N VAL A 28 -5.02 -11.90 -12.17
CA VAL A 28 -4.71 -12.72 -13.36
C VAL A 28 -5.00 -14.19 -13.09
N ILE A 29 -4.52 -14.74 -11.97
CA ILE A 29 -4.75 -16.14 -11.59
C ILE A 29 -6.25 -16.40 -11.43
N TYR A 30 -6.98 -15.52 -10.76
CA TYR A 30 -8.43 -15.63 -10.62
C TYR A 30 -9.13 -15.64 -11.99
N GLY A 31 -8.73 -14.75 -12.89
CA GLY A 31 -9.27 -14.70 -14.25
C GLY A 31 -9.04 -16.00 -15.03
N ILE A 32 -7.84 -16.58 -14.93
CA ILE A 32 -7.50 -17.86 -15.56
C ILE A 32 -8.36 -19.00 -14.99
N ILE A 33 -8.47 -19.11 -13.67
CA ILE A 33 -9.22 -20.19 -13.00
C ILE A 33 -10.71 -20.11 -13.33
N THR A 34 -11.27 -18.90 -13.39
CA THR A 34 -12.70 -18.66 -13.61
C THR A 34 -13.08 -18.54 -15.09
N ASN A 35 -12.10 -18.57 -16.00
CA ASN A 35 -12.29 -18.25 -17.42
C ASN A 35 -12.99 -16.89 -17.63
N SER A 36 -12.66 -15.91 -16.78
CA SER A 36 -13.21 -14.56 -16.89
C SER A 36 -12.75 -13.92 -18.20
N PRO A 37 -13.67 -13.30 -18.98
CA PRO A 37 -13.28 -12.62 -20.20
C PRO A 37 -12.36 -11.44 -19.88
N PRO A 38 -11.32 -11.18 -20.70
CA PRO A 38 -10.55 -9.95 -20.57
C PRO A 38 -11.46 -8.73 -20.83
N PRO A 39 -11.10 -7.55 -20.29
CA PRO A 39 -11.82 -6.33 -20.62
C PRO A 39 -11.79 -6.11 -22.14
N ALA A 40 -12.93 -5.73 -22.72
CA ALA A 40 -13.02 -5.43 -24.14
C ALA A 40 -12.08 -4.26 -24.50
N PRO A 41 -11.61 -4.16 -25.75
CA PRO A 41 -10.77 -3.04 -26.18
C PRO A 41 -11.42 -1.69 -25.86
N GLY A 42 -10.68 -0.81 -25.18
CA GLY A 42 -11.19 0.51 -24.77
C GLY A 42 -12.02 0.51 -23.48
N VAL A 43 -12.24 -0.65 -22.85
CA VAL A 43 -12.90 -0.76 -21.54
C VAL A 43 -11.86 -0.74 -20.42
N SER A 44 -12.18 0.01 -19.36
CA SER A 44 -11.35 0.11 -18.16
C SER A 44 -11.07 -1.23 -17.52
N VAL A 45 -9.85 -1.42 -17.02
CA VAL A 45 -9.48 -2.60 -16.23
C VAL A 45 -10.30 -2.69 -14.95
N LEU A 46 -10.80 -1.56 -14.43
CA LEU A 46 -11.68 -1.53 -13.26
C LEU A 46 -13.01 -2.28 -13.49
N GLN A 47 -13.40 -2.51 -14.74
CA GLN A 47 -14.62 -3.22 -15.10
C GLN A 47 -14.37 -4.71 -15.42
N ALA A 48 -13.11 -5.15 -15.45
CA ALA A 48 -12.80 -6.56 -15.67
C ALA A 48 -13.34 -7.41 -14.51
N ALA A 49 -14.11 -8.45 -14.82
CA ALA A 49 -14.77 -9.29 -13.81
C ALA A 49 -13.78 -9.87 -12.79
N SER A 50 -12.61 -10.32 -13.26
CA SER A 50 -11.55 -10.83 -12.40
C SER A 50 -10.97 -9.76 -11.48
N PHE A 51 -10.81 -8.53 -11.95
CA PHE A 51 -10.34 -7.42 -11.12
C PHE A 51 -11.37 -7.09 -10.05
N VAL A 52 -12.63 -6.87 -10.42
CA VAL A 52 -13.71 -6.54 -9.47
C VAL A 52 -13.83 -7.59 -8.37
N ALA A 53 -13.73 -8.87 -8.74
CA ALA A 53 -13.79 -9.97 -7.79
C ALA A 53 -12.60 -10.00 -6.81
N THR A 54 -11.41 -9.55 -7.24
CA THR A 54 -10.19 -9.67 -6.42
C THR A 54 -9.78 -8.40 -5.66
N VAL A 55 -10.37 -7.24 -5.99
CA VAL A 55 -10.03 -5.96 -5.34
C VAL A 55 -10.12 -5.99 -3.80
N PRO A 56 -11.11 -6.63 -3.15
CA PRO A 56 -11.11 -6.75 -1.69
C PRO A 56 -9.82 -7.41 -1.15
N TYR A 57 -9.28 -8.40 -1.85
CA TYR A 57 -8.04 -9.07 -1.47
C TYR A 57 -6.81 -8.19 -1.72
N HIS A 58 -6.86 -7.25 -2.67
CA HIS A 58 -5.78 -6.27 -2.85
C HIS A 58 -5.65 -5.39 -1.61
N VAL A 59 -6.78 -4.95 -1.03
CA VAL A 59 -6.77 -4.21 0.25
C VAL A 59 -6.20 -5.07 1.38
N LEU A 60 -6.60 -6.34 1.47
CA LEU A 60 -6.04 -7.26 2.48
C LEU A 60 -4.53 -7.44 2.33
N LEU A 61 -4.02 -7.55 1.10
CA LEU A 61 -2.58 -7.58 0.84
C LEU A 61 -1.90 -6.31 1.37
N MET A 62 -2.49 -5.13 1.17
CA MET A 62 -1.93 -3.89 1.70
C MET A 62 -1.87 -3.90 3.23
N LEU A 63 -2.96 -4.33 3.87
CA LEU A 63 -3.06 -4.43 5.33
C LEU A 63 -2.08 -5.45 5.94
N LEU A 64 -1.64 -6.45 5.19
CA LEU A 64 -0.70 -7.46 5.69
C LEU A 64 0.76 -7.07 5.42
N ILE A 65 1.06 -6.58 4.21
CA ILE A 65 2.44 -6.41 3.76
C ILE A 65 3.03 -5.08 4.23
N TRP A 66 2.27 -3.98 4.19
CA TRP A 66 2.79 -2.68 4.61
C TRP A 66 3.16 -2.61 6.09
N PRO A 67 2.43 -3.27 7.02
CA PRO A 67 2.89 -3.40 8.40
C PRO A 67 4.23 -4.12 8.46
N VAL A 68 4.40 -5.28 7.80
CA VAL A 68 5.67 -6.00 7.80
C VAL A 68 6.82 -5.11 7.30
N ALA A 69 6.59 -4.30 6.27
CA ALA A 69 7.56 -3.31 5.79
C ALA A 69 7.92 -2.27 6.86
N ALA A 70 6.94 -1.76 7.62
CA ALA A 70 7.18 -0.85 8.73
C ALA A 70 8.04 -1.50 9.83
N TRP A 71 7.80 -2.77 10.18
CA TRP A 71 8.66 -3.50 11.12
C TRP A 71 10.09 -3.62 10.61
N ILE A 72 10.28 -3.89 9.31
CA ILE A 72 11.60 -3.94 8.68
C ILE A 72 12.29 -2.58 8.74
N TYR A 73 11.56 -1.47 8.48
CA TYR A 73 12.09 -0.11 8.61
C TYR A 73 12.58 0.19 10.05
N PHE A 74 11.89 -0.30 11.09
CA PHE A 74 12.26 -0.04 12.49
C PHE A 74 13.23 -1.08 13.10
N LYS A 75 13.71 -2.09 12.37
CA LYS A 75 14.48 -3.23 12.92
C LYS A 75 15.78 -2.85 13.66
N LYS A 76 16.41 -1.69 13.39
CA LYS A 76 17.64 -1.18 14.06
C LYS A 76 17.85 0.33 13.83
N PRO A 77 18.41 1.13 14.77
CA PRO A 77 18.43 0.96 16.23
C PRO A 77 17.17 1.56 16.87
N PHE A 78 16.66 0.85 17.87
CA PHE A 78 15.50 1.22 18.68
C PHE A 78 15.80 2.55 19.39
N GLN A 79 15.04 3.61 19.08
CA GLN A 79 15.15 4.86 19.83
C GLN A 79 14.68 4.61 21.27
N LYS A 80 15.49 4.99 22.27
CA LYS A 80 15.13 4.79 23.67
C LYS A 80 14.00 5.72 24.14
N ASP A 81 13.88 6.89 23.51
CA ASP A 81 12.89 7.90 23.85
C ASP A 81 11.53 7.65 23.14
N PRO A 82 10.42 7.44 23.88
CA PRO A 82 9.09 7.25 23.31
C PRO A 82 8.60 8.44 22.47
N GLY A 83 8.92 9.68 22.86
CA GLY A 83 8.47 10.88 22.15
C GLY A 83 9.06 10.98 20.75
N THR A 84 10.33 10.62 20.60
CA THR A 84 11.01 10.57 19.31
C THR A 84 10.47 9.43 18.43
N GLN A 85 10.13 8.27 19.01
CA GLN A 85 9.53 7.16 18.26
C GLN A 85 8.18 7.53 17.65
N ILE A 86 7.31 8.23 18.39
CA ILE A 86 6.01 8.67 17.89
C ILE A 86 6.19 9.62 16.70
N LYS A 87 7.08 10.61 16.84
CA LYS A 87 7.37 11.59 15.78
C LYS A 87 7.91 10.94 14.52
N GLU A 88 8.86 10.00 14.65
CA GLU A 88 9.39 9.27 13.50
C GLU A 88 8.32 8.40 12.84
N THR A 89 7.49 7.72 13.62
CA THR A 89 6.40 6.89 13.12
C THR A 89 5.41 7.71 12.30
N LEU A 90 4.95 8.85 12.82
CA LEU A 90 4.07 9.76 12.09
C LEU A 90 4.73 10.30 10.82
N SER A 91 6.01 10.68 10.89
CA SER A 91 6.75 11.16 9.73
C SER A 91 6.82 10.11 8.63
N LEU A 92 7.07 8.85 8.99
CA LEU A 92 7.09 7.73 8.06
C LEU A 92 5.71 7.45 7.47
N SER A 93 4.64 7.44 8.29
CA SER A 93 3.26 7.26 7.84
C SER A 93 2.84 8.27 6.80
N PHE A 94 3.08 9.56 7.05
CA PHE A 94 2.78 10.62 6.08
C PHE A 94 3.67 10.53 4.84
N PHE A 95 4.96 10.24 5.03
CA PHE A 95 5.90 10.12 3.91
C PHE A 95 5.47 9.00 2.96
N TRP A 96 5.16 7.80 3.46
CA TRP A 96 4.71 6.69 2.63
C TRP A 96 3.34 6.94 2.00
N LEU A 97 2.41 7.58 2.71
CA LEU A 97 1.12 7.96 2.14
C LEU A 97 1.28 8.91 0.94
N ILE A 98 2.05 9.99 1.12
CA ILE A 98 2.30 10.98 0.05
C ILE A 98 3.04 10.32 -1.12
N ALA A 99 4.06 9.51 -0.82
CA ALA A 99 4.81 8.78 -1.84
C ALA A 99 3.90 7.81 -2.62
N ALA A 100 2.97 7.12 -1.96
CA ALA A 100 2.01 6.22 -2.61
C ALA A 100 1.08 6.99 -3.54
N ILE A 101 0.44 8.07 -3.07
CA ILE A 101 -0.46 8.90 -3.88
C ILE A 101 0.27 9.44 -5.12
N PHE A 102 1.49 9.95 -4.93
CA PHE A 102 2.30 10.46 -6.04
C PHE A 102 2.70 9.37 -7.02
N THR A 103 3.16 8.22 -6.53
CA THR A 103 3.57 7.09 -7.37
C THR A 103 2.39 6.54 -8.15
N ASP A 104 1.23 6.38 -7.51
CA ASP A 104 0.02 5.91 -8.16
C ASP A 104 -0.46 6.87 -9.26
N PHE A 105 -0.43 8.18 -8.99
CA PHE A 105 -0.74 9.17 -10.01
C PHE A 105 0.20 9.07 -11.21
N VAL A 106 1.51 9.00 -10.96
CA VAL A 106 2.51 8.94 -12.04
C VAL A 106 2.36 7.64 -12.84
N CYS A 107 2.29 6.49 -12.16
CA CYS A 107 2.26 5.18 -12.78
C CYS A 107 0.94 4.89 -13.47
N PHE A 108 -0.20 5.09 -12.80
CA PHE A 108 -1.49 4.65 -13.32
C PHE A 108 -2.29 5.73 -14.03
N VAL A 109 -2.02 7.03 -13.80
CA VAL A 109 -2.82 8.11 -14.38
C VAL A 109 -2.05 8.88 -15.46
N PHE A 110 -0.83 9.29 -15.14
CA PHE A 110 -0.01 10.15 -15.99
C PHE A 110 0.64 9.39 -17.15
N ILE A 111 1.35 8.30 -16.86
CA ILE A 111 2.02 7.48 -17.89
C ILE A 111 0.98 6.61 -18.59
N LYS A 112 0.93 6.68 -19.93
CA LYS A 112 -0.01 5.88 -20.73
C LYS A 112 0.56 4.50 -21.03
N HIS A 113 -0.17 3.47 -20.61
CA HIS A 113 0.12 2.05 -20.83
C HIS A 113 -1.20 1.26 -20.80
N PRO A 114 -1.22 -0.05 -21.10
CA PRO A 114 -2.47 -0.83 -21.20
C PRO A 114 -3.34 -0.86 -19.94
N TYR A 115 -2.79 -0.51 -18.77
CA TYR A 115 -3.51 -0.43 -17.49
C TYR A 115 -3.65 1.01 -16.97
N SER A 116 -3.38 2.02 -17.81
CA SER A 116 -3.56 3.41 -17.41
C SER A 116 -5.05 3.75 -17.26
N LEU A 117 -5.34 4.54 -16.25
CA LEU A 117 -6.67 4.99 -15.86
C LEU A 117 -6.76 6.51 -16.00
N THR A 118 -7.96 7.02 -16.22
CA THR A 118 -8.24 8.45 -16.09
C THR A 118 -8.23 8.85 -14.60
N PRO A 119 -8.01 10.13 -14.26
CA PRO A 119 -8.11 10.59 -12.88
C PRO A 119 -9.49 10.29 -12.25
N HIS A 120 -10.55 10.39 -13.05
CA HIS A 120 -11.91 10.07 -12.61
C HIS A 120 -12.07 8.58 -12.28
N GLU A 121 -11.56 7.69 -13.13
CA GLU A 121 -11.57 6.25 -12.84
C GLU A 121 -10.80 5.93 -11.56
N PHE A 122 -9.59 6.48 -11.42
CA PHE A 122 -8.71 6.12 -10.31
C PHE A 122 -9.15 6.70 -8.96
N TYR A 123 -9.65 7.94 -8.91
CA TYR A 123 -9.97 8.60 -7.63
C TYR A 123 -11.46 8.64 -7.29
N VAL A 124 -12.35 8.48 -8.28
CA VAL A 124 -13.81 8.50 -8.07
C VAL A 124 -14.37 7.08 -8.18
N LEU A 125 -14.18 6.41 -9.32
CA LEU A 125 -14.80 5.10 -9.56
C LEU A 125 -14.15 3.97 -8.78
N TYR A 126 -12.84 4.06 -8.50
CA TYR A 126 -12.13 3.05 -7.72
C TYR A 126 -12.38 3.15 -6.20
N GLN A 127 -13.25 4.06 -5.77
CA GLN A 127 -13.72 4.09 -4.38
C GLN A 127 -14.59 2.87 -4.05
N PRO A 128 -14.57 2.39 -2.79
CA PRO A 128 -13.79 2.88 -1.65
C PRO A 128 -12.35 2.33 -1.61
N TRP A 129 -11.97 1.49 -2.58
CA TRP A 129 -10.80 0.64 -2.52
C TRP A 129 -9.48 1.42 -2.48
N ILE A 130 -9.34 2.47 -3.28
CA ILE A 130 -8.14 3.31 -3.27
C ILE A 130 -7.93 4.00 -1.91
N SER A 131 -9.02 4.45 -1.28
CA SER A 131 -8.96 5.07 0.05
C SER A 131 -8.55 4.05 1.11
N LEU A 132 -9.05 2.81 1.04
CA LEU A 132 -8.64 1.74 1.94
C LEU A 132 -7.17 1.34 1.75
N ILE A 133 -6.67 1.34 0.51
CA ILE A 133 -5.24 1.13 0.22
C ILE A 133 -4.39 2.21 0.88
N TYR A 134 -4.71 3.49 0.64
CA TYR A 134 -3.99 4.61 1.26
C TYR A 134 -4.06 4.59 2.79
N LEU A 135 -5.22 4.27 3.34
CA LEU A 135 -5.40 4.12 4.78
C LEU A 135 -4.51 2.99 5.33
N SER A 136 -4.43 1.86 4.64
CA SER A 136 -3.57 0.74 5.03
C SER A 136 -2.10 1.15 5.08
N ILE A 137 -1.62 1.87 4.05
CA ILE A 137 -0.25 2.37 3.98
C ILE A 137 0.05 3.33 5.13
N PHE A 138 -0.85 4.29 5.36
CA PHE A 138 -0.72 5.29 6.42
C PHE A 138 -0.72 4.65 7.83
N LEU A 139 -1.65 3.72 8.09
CA LEU A 139 -1.78 3.06 9.38
C LEU A 139 -0.65 2.07 9.66
N SER A 140 0.07 1.60 8.65
CA SER A 140 1.05 0.52 8.83
C SER A 140 2.16 0.82 9.85
N PRO A 141 2.85 1.97 9.81
CA PRO A 141 3.78 2.34 10.89
C PRO A 141 3.09 2.53 12.25
N LEU A 142 1.84 3.01 12.28
CA LEU A 142 1.07 3.22 13.52
C LEU A 142 0.67 1.90 14.17
N ILE A 143 0.29 0.90 13.38
CA ILE A 143 -0.01 -0.46 13.85
C ILE A 143 1.21 -1.02 14.58
N ARG A 144 2.40 -0.92 13.98
CA ARG A 144 3.67 -1.32 14.63
C ARG A 144 3.85 -0.65 16.00
N LEU A 145 3.62 0.66 16.05
CA LEU A 145 3.79 1.44 17.28
C LEU A 145 2.79 1.01 18.36
N GLY A 146 1.52 0.83 18.00
CA GLY A 146 0.46 0.35 18.89
C GLY A 146 0.78 -1.03 19.47
N PHE A 147 1.25 -1.96 18.63
CA PHE A 147 1.73 -3.28 19.07
C PHE A 147 2.79 -3.13 20.17
N LEU A 148 3.83 -2.32 19.96
CA LEU A 148 4.89 -2.16 20.97
C LEU A 148 4.42 -1.50 22.27
N MET A 149 3.51 -0.53 22.20
CA MET A 149 2.97 0.11 23.39
C MET A 149 2.17 -0.87 24.25
N VAL A 150 1.39 -1.76 23.63
CA VAL A 150 0.62 -2.79 24.34
C VAL A 150 1.55 -3.83 24.96
N PHE A 151 2.53 -4.35 24.21
CA PHE A 151 3.44 -5.39 24.71
C PHE A 151 4.39 -4.89 25.80
N LYS A 152 4.87 -3.64 25.73
CA LYS A 152 5.72 -3.06 26.78
C LYS A 152 4.96 -2.88 28.10
N LYS A 153 3.68 -2.47 28.02
CA LYS A 153 2.81 -2.31 29.20
C LYS A 153 2.55 -3.62 29.96
N GLN A 154 2.74 -4.78 29.33
CA GLN A 154 2.57 -6.08 29.99
C GLN A 154 3.82 -6.57 30.75
N GLN A 155 4.96 -5.87 30.61
CA GLN A 155 6.24 -6.24 31.23
C GLN A 155 6.61 -5.34 32.43
N ASP A 156 5.85 -4.28 32.67
CA ASP A 156 5.96 -3.36 33.81
C ASP A 156 4.82 -3.64 34.81
#